data_AF-A0A7W5GCB9-F1
#
_entry.id   AF-A0A7W5GCB9-F1
#
_cell.length_a   1.000
_cell.length_b   1.000
_cell.length_c   1.000
_cell.angle_alpha   90.00
_cell.angle_beta   90.00
_cell.angle_gamma   90.00
#
_symmetry.space_group_name_H-M   'P 1'
#
loop_
_entity.id
_entity.type
_entity.pdbx_description
1 polymer ?
#
loop_
_entity_poly.entity_id
_entity_poly.type
_entity_poly.pdbx_seq_one_letter_code
_entity_poly.pdbx_strand_id
1 'polypeptide(L)'
;MKKLLAVVVFICMVVSISVLRPNLVFACSCSNPSIEQKFEGASVIFTGTSVSKDKEGGNIFSVVKVWKGNLADGYVYSGFNGMCGTEFEVGKKYLVYTFNSKGKETTSLCSGNKLITDASKDIQALDRLTEPKWKNKYFLIIAFVFVITILVTVIWKVKLRFKNNAR
;
A
#
# COMPACT_ATOMS: atom_id res chain seq x y z
N MET A 1 -10.84 2.42 69.77
CA MET A 1 -10.36 1.32 68.91
C MET A 1 -11.16 1.16 67.61
N LYS A 2 -12.50 1.01 67.64
CA LYS A 2 -13.33 0.84 66.42
C LYS A 2 -13.20 1.97 65.38
N LYS A 3 -13.15 3.24 65.82
CA LYS A 3 -12.98 4.41 64.93
C LYS A 3 -11.59 4.49 64.30
N LEU A 4 -10.54 4.10 65.03
CA LEU A 4 -9.16 4.07 64.52
C LEU A 4 -9.00 2.97 63.46
N LEU A 5 -9.61 1.80 63.70
CA LEU A 5 -9.62 0.66 62.79
C LEU A 5 -10.36 0.98 61.49
N ALA A 6 -11.49 1.69 61.56
CA ALA A 6 -12.22 2.17 60.39
C ALA A 6 -11.41 3.17 59.55
N VAL A 7 -10.67 4.08 60.19
CA VAL A 7 -9.81 5.05 59.49
C VAL A 7 -8.65 4.35 58.78
N VAL A 8 -8.01 3.36 59.41
CA VAL A 8 -6.94 2.56 58.79
C VAL A 8 -7.46 1.79 57.57
N VAL A 9 -8.61 1.13 57.69
CA VAL A 9 -9.25 0.41 56.58
C VAL A 9 -9.58 1.35 55.42
N PHE A 10 -10.10 2.54 55.72
CA PHE A 10 -10.41 3.54 54.71
C PHE A 10 -9.15 4.05 53.99
N ILE A 11 -8.06 4.31 54.73
CA ILE A 11 -6.77 4.71 54.15
C ILE A 11 -6.21 3.59 53.26
N CYS A 12 -6.23 2.33 53.72
CA CYS A 12 -5.79 1.19 52.91
C CYS A 12 -6.59 1.08 51.60
N MET A 13 -7.91 1.26 51.65
CA MET A 13 -8.77 1.20 50.46
C MET A 13 -8.46 2.31 49.45
N VAL A 14 -8.24 3.54 49.92
CA VAL A 14 -7.88 4.68 49.06
C VAL A 14 -6.49 4.49 48.44
N VAL A 15 -5.53 3.97 49.20
CA VAL A 15 -4.18 3.65 48.69
C VAL A 15 -4.26 2.54 47.64
N SER A 16 -5.01 1.46 47.86
CA SER A 16 -5.17 0.37 46.89
C SER A 16 -5.85 0.81 45.58
N ILE A 17 -6.79 1.76 45.62
CA ILE A 17 -7.41 2.32 44.41
C ILE A 17 -6.42 3.21 43.64
N SER A 18 -5.53 3.91 44.34
CA SER A 18 -4.57 4.83 43.72
C SER A 18 -3.45 4.12 42.95
N VAL A 19 -3.15 2.85 43.25
CA VAL A 19 -2.19 2.01 42.50
C VAL A 19 -2.80 1.35 41.26
N LEU A 20 -4.12 1.40 41.07
CA LEU A 20 -4.78 0.90 39.85
C LEU A 20 -4.67 1.94 38.73
N ARG A 21 -3.47 2.07 38.16
CA ARG A 21 -3.29 2.75 36.87
C ARG A 21 -3.57 1.72 35.75
N PRO A 22 -4.64 1.87 34.96
CA PRO A 22 -4.79 1.03 33.77
C PRO A 22 -3.64 1.35 32.81
N ASN A 23 -2.81 0.35 32.51
CA ASN A 23 -1.85 0.48 31.43
C ASN A 23 -2.63 0.51 30.11
N LEU A 24 -2.42 1.56 29.31
CA LEU A 24 -2.90 1.59 27.93
C LEU A 24 -2.15 0.53 27.15
N VAL A 25 -2.78 -0.62 26.95
CA VAL A 25 -2.21 -1.70 26.15
C VAL A 25 -2.65 -1.47 24.71
N PHE A 26 -1.73 -0.98 23.87
CA PHE A 26 -1.92 -1.02 22.42
C PHE A 26 -1.79 -2.46 21.98
N ALA A 27 -2.92 -3.07 21.62
CA ALA A 27 -2.95 -4.48 21.27
C ALA A 27 -2.15 -4.83 20.01
N CYS A 28 -1.99 -3.86 19.09
CA CYS A 28 -1.28 -4.07 17.84
C CYS A 28 -0.04 -3.18 17.80
N SER A 29 1.14 -3.80 17.76
CA SER A 29 2.41 -3.13 17.50
C SER A 29 2.85 -3.47 16.08
N CYS A 30 2.54 -2.60 15.13
CA CYS A 30 2.93 -2.80 13.74
C CYS A 30 4.40 -2.44 13.54
N SER A 31 5.13 -3.27 12.79
CA SER A 31 6.38 -2.82 12.17
C SER A 31 6.05 -1.88 11.00
N ASN A 32 6.97 -0.97 10.67
CA ASN A 32 6.82 -0.10 9.50
C ASN A 32 7.87 -0.47 8.43
N PRO A 33 7.69 -1.60 7.72
CA PRO A 33 8.63 -2.06 6.71
C PRO A 33 8.64 -1.14 5.48
N SER A 34 9.71 -1.22 4.69
CA SER A 34 9.83 -0.48 3.44
C SER A 34 8.78 -0.95 2.41
N ILE A 35 8.56 -0.17 1.35
CA ILE A 35 7.60 -0.55 0.30
C ILE A 35 8.03 -1.83 -0.42
N GLU A 36 9.34 -2.01 -0.60
CA GLU A 36 9.93 -3.21 -1.20
C GLU A 36 9.62 -4.45 -0.35
N GLN A 37 9.83 -4.36 0.97
CA GLN A 37 9.52 -5.45 1.90
C GLN A 37 8.01 -5.77 1.94
N LYS A 38 7.16 -4.74 1.93
CA LYS A 38 5.69 -4.92 1.81
C LYS A 38 5.33 -5.56 0.48
N PHE A 39 5.99 -5.15 -0.61
CA PHE A 39 5.77 -5.71 -1.94
C PHE A 39 6.12 -7.19 -1.99
N GLU A 40 7.26 -7.57 -1.42
CA GLU A 40 7.72 -8.96 -1.33
C GLU A 40 6.78 -9.82 -0.49
N GLY A 41 6.38 -9.34 0.70
CA GLY A 41 5.55 -10.08 1.63
C GLY A 41 4.07 -10.19 1.26
N ALA A 42 3.54 -9.32 0.40
CA ALA A 42 2.13 -9.35 0.02
C ALA A 42 1.82 -10.46 -1.01
N SER A 43 0.62 -11.04 -0.93
CA SER A 43 0.08 -11.94 -1.97
C SER A 43 -0.55 -11.13 -3.10
N VAL A 44 -1.44 -10.18 -2.78
CA VAL A 44 -2.06 -9.26 -3.74
C VAL A 44 -1.88 -7.82 -3.30
N ILE A 45 -1.60 -6.94 -4.25
CA ILE A 45 -1.52 -5.49 -4.03
C ILE A 45 -2.37 -4.80 -5.07
N PHE A 46 -3.35 -4.03 -4.62
CA PHE A 46 -4.28 -3.39 -5.54
C PHE A 46 -4.83 -2.07 -4.98
N THR A 47 -5.36 -1.25 -5.89
CA THR A 47 -6.27 -0.17 -5.51
C THR A 47 -7.68 -0.54 -5.91
N GLY A 48 -8.64 -0.19 -5.07
CA GLY A 48 -10.04 -0.48 -5.31
C GLY A 48 -10.96 0.33 -4.41
N THR A 49 -12.21 0.43 -4.81
CA THR A 49 -13.27 1.06 -4.01
C THR A 49 -13.97 -0.02 -3.19
N SER A 50 -14.13 0.18 -1.88
CA SER A 50 -14.92 -0.72 -1.03
C SER A 50 -16.40 -0.60 -1.43
N VAL A 51 -17.02 -1.70 -1.83
CA VAL A 51 -18.39 -1.74 -2.35
C VAL A 51 -19.37 -2.21 -1.29
N SER A 52 -18.99 -3.22 -0.52
CA SER A 52 -19.81 -3.78 0.55
C SER A 52 -18.96 -4.48 1.61
N LYS A 53 -19.57 -4.72 2.77
CA LYS A 53 -19.01 -5.52 3.86
C LYS A 53 -19.99 -6.62 4.24
N ASP A 54 -19.47 -7.75 4.70
CA ASP A 54 -20.29 -8.76 5.39
C ASP A 54 -20.18 -8.63 6.92
N LYS A 55 -20.93 -9.48 7.62
CA LYS A 55 -20.94 -9.51 9.10
C LYS A 55 -19.72 -10.21 9.70
N GLU A 56 -19.02 -11.03 8.92
CA GLU A 56 -17.92 -11.86 9.40
C GLU A 56 -16.58 -11.13 9.40
N GLY A 57 -16.45 -10.03 8.65
CA GLY A 57 -15.19 -9.27 8.54
C GLY A 57 -14.67 -9.15 7.11
N GLY A 58 -15.43 -9.62 6.12
CA GLY A 58 -15.12 -9.55 4.70
C GLY A 58 -15.58 -8.25 4.06
N ASN A 59 -14.86 -7.87 3.00
CA ASN A 59 -15.12 -6.68 2.22
C ASN A 59 -15.04 -7.04 0.74
N ILE A 60 -15.97 -6.53 -0.06
CA ILE A 60 -15.91 -6.63 -1.53
C ILE A 60 -15.34 -5.34 -2.08
N PHE A 61 -14.32 -5.45 -2.92
CA PHE A 61 -13.70 -4.33 -3.61
C PHE A 61 -13.98 -4.37 -5.11
N SER A 62 -14.36 -3.22 -5.66
CA SER A 62 -14.25 -2.96 -7.09
C SER A 62 -12.80 -2.61 -7.38
N VAL A 63 -12.03 -3.60 -7.83
CA VAL A 63 -10.59 -3.46 -8.13
C VAL A 63 -10.39 -2.55 -9.34
N VAL A 64 -9.43 -1.62 -9.24
CA VAL A 64 -9.10 -0.63 -10.29
C VAL A 64 -7.73 -0.90 -10.90
N LYS A 65 -6.72 -1.16 -10.07
CA LYS A 65 -5.35 -1.44 -10.54
C LYS A 65 -4.70 -2.46 -9.61
N VAL A 66 -3.94 -3.39 -10.19
CA VAL A 66 -3.23 -4.45 -9.48
C VAL A 66 -1.74 -4.33 -9.81
N TRP A 67 -0.89 -4.38 -8.79
CA TRP A 67 0.58 -4.42 -8.94
C TRP A 67 1.15 -5.82 -8.76
N LYS A 68 0.50 -6.65 -7.95
CA LYS A 68 0.94 -8.01 -7.63
C LYS A 68 -0.26 -8.90 -7.40
N GLY A 69 -0.15 -10.16 -7.81
CA GLY A 69 -1.17 -11.19 -7.58
C GLY A 69 -2.41 -11.03 -8.46
N ASN A 70 -3.48 -11.74 -8.09
CA ASN A 70 -4.78 -11.67 -8.73
C ASN A 70 -5.87 -11.77 -7.66
N LEU A 71 -6.93 -10.97 -7.79
CA LEU A 71 -8.07 -10.97 -6.88
C LEU A 71 -9.36 -11.05 -7.70
N ALA A 72 -9.75 -12.26 -8.07
CA ALA A 72 -10.80 -12.50 -9.06
C ALA A 72 -12.21 -12.15 -8.55
N ASP A 73 -12.49 -12.39 -7.26
CA ASP A 73 -13.80 -12.16 -6.63
C ASP A 73 -13.88 -10.80 -5.92
N GLY A 74 -12.77 -10.05 -5.83
CA GLY A 74 -12.68 -8.80 -5.10
C GLY A 74 -12.81 -8.93 -3.58
N TYR A 75 -12.85 -10.15 -3.04
CA TYR A 75 -13.12 -10.39 -1.62
C TYR A 75 -11.83 -10.32 -0.78
N VAL A 76 -11.84 -9.49 0.25
CA VAL A 76 -10.73 -9.40 1.22
C VAL A 76 -11.28 -9.48 2.64
N TYR A 77 -10.80 -10.46 3.40
CA TYR A 77 -11.07 -10.53 4.83
C TYR A 77 -10.18 -9.55 5.57
N SER A 78 -10.76 -8.56 6.26
CA SER A 78 -9.99 -7.56 7.00
C SER A 78 -10.05 -7.74 8.51
N GLY A 79 -10.89 -8.66 8.98
CA GLY A 79 -11.07 -8.95 10.40
C GLY A 79 -11.42 -7.71 11.23
N PHE A 80 -12.15 -6.74 10.66
CA PHE A 80 -12.46 -5.45 11.32
C PHE A 80 -13.19 -5.60 12.67
N ASN A 81 -13.85 -6.74 12.91
CA ASN A 81 -14.45 -7.10 14.19
C ASN A 81 -13.43 -7.55 15.26
N GLY A 82 -12.16 -7.73 14.87
CA GLY A 82 -11.07 -8.20 15.71
C GLY A 82 -10.10 -7.09 16.10
N MET A 83 -9.19 -7.44 17.00
CA MET A 83 -8.29 -6.52 17.69
C MET A 83 -7.32 -5.75 16.76
N CYS A 84 -6.89 -6.36 15.65
CA CYS A 84 -5.99 -5.75 14.65
C CYS A 84 -6.58 -5.72 13.24
N GLY A 85 -7.92 -5.66 13.17
CA GLY A 85 -8.63 -5.56 11.90
C GLY A 85 -8.43 -4.20 11.22
N THR A 86 -8.62 -4.16 9.91
CA THR A 86 -8.75 -2.89 9.19
C THR A 86 -10.19 -2.62 8.85
N GLU A 87 -10.70 -1.46 9.24
CA GLU A 87 -11.99 -0.98 8.79
C GLU A 87 -11.84 -0.18 7.49
N PHE A 88 -12.62 -0.55 6.47
CA PHE A 88 -12.72 0.18 5.21
C PHE A 88 -14.07 0.89 5.15
N GLU A 89 -14.17 2.12 4.69
CA GLU A 89 -15.47 2.76 4.52
C GLU A 89 -16.03 2.44 3.13
N VAL A 90 -17.30 2.02 3.08
CA VAL A 90 -17.99 1.75 1.82
C VAL A 90 -18.05 3.04 0.98
N GLY A 91 -17.78 2.92 -0.31
CA GLY A 91 -17.70 4.04 -1.25
C GLY A 91 -16.33 4.74 -1.29
N LYS A 92 -15.43 4.48 -0.34
CA LYS A 92 -14.07 5.02 -0.36
C LYS A 92 -13.10 4.12 -1.11
N LYS A 93 -12.07 4.74 -1.69
CA LYS A 93 -11.03 4.08 -2.46
C LYS A 93 -9.74 3.93 -1.64
N TYR A 94 -9.12 2.76 -1.72
CA TYR A 94 -7.97 2.38 -0.92
C TYR A 94 -6.85 1.79 -1.78
N LEU A 95 -5.62 1.89 -1.29
CA LEU A 95 -4.52 0.98 -1.60
C LEU A 95 -4.54 -0.13 -0.54
N VAL A 96 -4.62 -1.38 -0.99
CA VAL A 96 -4.76 -2.56 -0.13
C VAL A 96 -3.63 -3.53 -0.40
N TYR A 97 -3.01 -4.00 0.68
CA TYR A 97 -2.03 -5.08 0.67
C TYR A 97 -2.66 -6.28 1.36
N THR A 98 -2.64 -7.43 0.71
CA THR A 98 -3.14 -8.67 1.29
C THR A 98 -2.02 -9.66 1.51
N PHE A 99 -2.28 -10.63 2.38
CA PHE A 99 -1.53 -11.86 2.51
C PHE A 99 -2.50 -13.03 2.47
N ASN A 100 -2.04 -14.19 2.00
CA ASN A 100 -2.88 -15.37 1.96
C ASN A 100 -2.90 -16.02 3.36
N SER A 101 -4.10 -16.21 3.92
CA SER A 101 -4.30 -16.94 5.17
C SER A 101 -5.31 -18.06 4.94
N LYS A 102 -4.84 -19.32 5.01
CA LYS A 102 -5.65 -20.52 4.77
C LYS A 102 -6.44 -20.47 3.44
N GLY A 103 -5.81 -19.98 2.37
CA GLY A 103 -6.43 -19.88 1.06
C GLY A 103 -7.32 -18.66 0.85
N LYS A 104 -7.45 -17.78 1.85
CA LYS A 104 -8.24 -16.54 1.76
C LYS A 104 -7.34 -15.31 1.73
N GLU A 105 -7.61 -14.39 0.81
CA GLU A 105 -6.95 -13.09 0.79
C GLU A 105 -7.38 -12.28 2.01
N THR A 106 -6.40 -11.97 2.85
CA THR A 106 -6.60 -11.37 4.17
C THR A 106 -5.76 -10.11 4.29
N THR A 107 -6.24 -9.14 5.04
CA THR A 107 -5.48 -7.94 5.38
C THR A 107 -5.66 -7.59 6.85
N SER A 108 -4.78 -6.74 7.39
CA SER A 108 -4.81 -6.29 8.77
C SER A 108 -4.35 -4.84 8.89
N LEU A 109 -4.50 -4.28 10.09
CA LEU A 109 -4.04 -2.93 10.42
C LEU A 109 -2.57 -2.70 10.05
N CYS A 110 -1.74 -3.75 10.11
CA CYS A 110 -0.31 -3.67 9.85
C CYS A 110 0.09 -3.97 8.40
N SER A 111 -0.85 -4.36 7.54
CA SER A 111 -0.56 -4.72 6.14
C SER A 111 -0.07 -3.53 5.31
N GLY A 112 -0.30 -2.29 5.76
CA GLY A 112 0.07 -1.08 5.03
C GLY A 112 -1.05 -0.51 4.17
N ASN A 113 -2.30 -0.87 4.45
CA ASN A 113 -3.48 -0.32 3.79
C ASN A 113 -3.56 1.19 4.00
N LYS A 114 -3.95 1.93 2.96
CA LYS A 114 -4.10 3.38 3.01
C LYS A 114 -5.30 3.86 2.22
N LEU A 115 -5.95 4.92 2.70
CA LEU A 115 -6.89 5.66 1.87
C LEU A 115 -6.16 6.20 0.65
N ILE A 116 -6.83 6.24 -0.52
CA ILE A 116 -6.16 6.58 -1.77
C ILE A 116 -5.51 7.98 -1.73
N THR A 117 -6.07 8.91 -0.95
CA THR A 117 -5.56 10.27 -0.75
C THR A 117 -4.18 10.28 -0.10
N ASP A 118 -3.87 9.26 0.71
CA ASP A 118 -2.63 9.17 1.49
C ASP A 118 -1.61 8.20 0.86
N ALA A 119 -2.01 7.52 -0.22
CA ALA A 119 -1.26 6.44 -0.86
C ALA A 119 -0.34 6.91 -2.00
N SER A 120 -0.28 8.21 -2.32
CA SER A 120 0.43 8.72 -3.50
C SER A 120 1.92 8.31 -3.55
N LYS A 121 2.63 8.38 -2.42
CA LYS A 121 4.05 7.99 -2.34
C LYS A 121 4.22 6.48 -2.56
N ASP A 122 3.38 5.68 -1.92
CA ASP A 122 3.40 4.22 -2.01
C ASP A 122 3.08 3.76 -3.44
N ILE A 123 2.09 4.39 -4.09
CA ILE A 123 1.72 4.14 -5.49
C ILE A 123 2.90 4.42 -6.43
N GLN A 124 3.58 5.56 -6.26
CA GLN A 124 4.75 5.89 -7.09
C GLN A 124 5.89 4.88 -6.91
N ALA A 125 6.10 4.40 -5.67
CA ALA A 125 7.09 3.36 -5.41
C ALA A 125 6.69 2.01 -6.04
N LEU A 126 5.44 1.58 -5.89
CA LEU A 126 4.90 0.36 -6.51
C LEU A 126 4.98 0.40 -8.04
N ASP A 127 4.71 1.55 -8.65
CA ASP A 127 4.84 1.73 -10.09
C ASP A 127 6.29 1.50 -10.54
N ARG A 128 7.26 2.09 -9.84
CA ARG A 128 8.69 1.87 -10.13
C ARG A 128 9.11 0.41 -9.97
N LEU A 129 8.59 -0.28 -8.95
CA LEU A 129 8.90 -1.70 -8.71
C LEU A 129 8.33 -2.63 -9.79
N THR A 130 7.26 -2.22 -10.44
CA THR A 130 6.57 -3.01 -11.48
C THR A 130 6.82 -2.50 -12.89
N GLU A 131 7.61 -1.42 -13.05
CA GLU A 131 7.95 -0.90 -14.37
C GLU A 131 8.74 -1.95 -15.17
N PRO A 132 8.30 -2.28 -16.40
CA PRO A 132 8.96 -3.32 -17.18
C PRO A 132 10.35 -2.88 -17.61
N LYS A 133 11.37 -3.70 -17.29
CA LYS A 133 12.78 -3.45 -17.64
C LYS A 133 13.02 -3.16 -19.13
N TRP A 134 12.20 -3.73 -20.03
CA TRP A 134 12.36 -3.56 -21.48
C TRP A 134 11.97 -2.16 -21.98
N LYS A 135 11.10 -1.41 -21.26
CA LYS A 135 10.67 -0.05 -21.64
C LYS A 135 11.87 0.89 -21.78
N ASN A 136 12.81 0.82 -20.84
CA ASN A 136 14.03 1.63 -20.87
C ASN A 136 14.96 1.26 -22.03
N LYS A 137 15.10 -0.04 -22.32
CA LYS A 137 15.96 -0.53 -23.42
C LYS A 137 15.41 -0.10 -24.79
N TYR A 138 14.11 -0.23 -25.02
CA TYR A 138 13.50 0.21 -26.27
C TYR A 138 13.51 1.72 -26.44
N PHE A 139 13.34 2.49 -25.36
CA PHE A 139 13.46 3.95 -25.41
C PHE A 139 14.85 4.38 -25.91
N LEU A 140 15.92 3.77 -25.39
CA LEU A 140 17.29 4.03 -25.85
C LEU A 140 17.50 3.63 -27.32
N ILE A 141 16.96 2.49 -27.74
CA ILE A 141 17.05 2.03 -29.14
C ILE A 141 16.32 3.00 -30.07
N ILE A 142 15.09 3.41 -29.73
CA ILE A 142 14.29 4.35 -30.54
C ILE A 142 14.98 5.70 -30.64
N ALA A 143 15.52 6.22 -29.52
CA ALA A 143 16.28 7.47 -29.51
C ALA A 143 17.50 7.40 -30.43
N PHE A 144 18.25 6.30 -30.39
CA PHE A 144 19.42 6.10 -31.25
C PHE A 144 19.06 6.03 -32.74
N VAL A 145 17.99 5.29 -33.10
CA VAL A 145 17.50 5.23 -34.48
C VAL A 145 17.06 6.62 -34.95
N PHE A 146 16.36 7.38 -34.11
CA PHE A 146 15.93 8.73 -34.45
C PHE A 146 17.14 9.65 -34.74
N VAL A 147 18.17 9.61 -33.91
CA VAL A 147 19.43 10.35 -34.13
C VAL A 147 20.10 9.94 -35.44
N ILE A 148 20.18 8.65 -35.74
CA ILE A 148 20.76 8.16 -37.01
C ILE A 148 19.95 8.69 -38.21
N THR A 149 18.63 8.63 -38.16
CA THR A 149 17.79 9.13 -39.27
C THR A 149 17.96 10.63 -39.50
N ILE A 150 18.11 11.41 -38.42
CA ILE A 150 18.42 12.85 -38.50
C ILE A 150 19.80 13.05 -39.15
N LEU A 151 20.83 12.31 -38.72
CA LEU A 151 22.17 12.42 -39.29
C LEU A 151 22.19 12.06 -40.78
N VAL A 152 21.54 10.97 -41.18
CA VAL A 152 21.44 10.55 -42.59
C VAL A 152 20.73 11.61 -43.43
N THR A 153 19.62 12.16 -42.95
CA THR A 153 18.87 13.21 -43.67
C THR A 153 19.67 14.51 -43.80
N VAL A 154 20.42 14.90 -42.75
CA VAL A 154 21.31 16.06 -42.79
C VAL A 154 22.45 15.84 -43.79
N ILE A 155 23.15 14.71 -43.73
CA ILE A 155 24.24 14.37 -44.66
C ILE A 155 23.73 14.37 -46.10
N TRP A 156 22.54 13.79 -46.34
CA TRP A 156 21.93 13.75 -47.66
C TRP A 156 21.60 15.16 -48.18
N LYS A 157 21.03 16.03 -47.35
CA LYS A 157 20.77 17.44 -47.70
C LYS A 157 22.05 18.23 -47.98
N VAL A 158 23.11 18.02 -47.20
CA VAL A 158 24.41 18.67 -47.43
C VAL A 158 24.99 18.23 -48.77
N LYS A 159 24.96 16.92 -49.06
CA LYS A 159 25.44 16.38 -50.34
C LYS A 159 24.65 16.94 -51.54
N LEU A 160 23.33 17.08 -51.41
CA LEU A 160 22.48 17.71 -52.43
C LEU A 160 22.84 19.19 -52.67
N ARG A 161 23.11 19.95 -51.60
CA ARG A 161 23.55 21.36 -51.69
C ARG A 161 24.88 21.50 -52.42
N PHE A 162 25.87 20.65 -52.12
CA PHE A 162 27.14 20.66 -52.84
C PHE A 162 27.00 20.31 -54.32
N LYS A 163 26.14 19.34 -54.67
CA LYS A 163 25.89 18.97 -56.07
C LYS A 163 25.25 20.12 -56.87
N ASN A 164 24.36 20.89 -56.26
CA ASN A 164 23.69 22.01 -56.93
C ASN A 164 24.58 23.25 -57.07
N ASN A 165 25.55 23.49 -56.18
CA ASN A 165 26.49 24.62 -56.27
C ASN A 165 27.68 24.38 -57.22
N ALA A 166 27.92 23.13 -57.63
CA ALA A 166 28.99 22.75 -58.56
C ALA A 166 28.54 22.73 -60.04
N ARG A 167 27.31 23.16 -60.32
CA ARG A 167 26.71 23.26 -61.65
C ARG A 167 26.32 24.71 -61.90
#